data_AF-A0A349WAJ8-F1
#
_entry.id   AF-A0A349WAJ8-F1
#
_cell.length_a   1.000
_cell.length_b   1.000
_cell.length_c   1.000
_cell.angle_alpha   90.00
_cell.angle_beta   90.00
_cell.angle_gamma   90.00
#
_symmetry.space_group_name_H-M   'P 1'
#
loop_
_entity.id
_entity.type
_entity.pdbx_description
1 polymer ?
#
loop_
_entity_poly.entity_id
_entity_poly.type
_entity_poly.pdbx_seq_one_letter_code
_entity_poly.pdbx_strand_id
1 'polypeptide(L)'
;MSKPAAPAQPFEPEFIAGLKAIFEERIVFNQVLGLKILHLEADRAVGRIDMKPELIGHFAHNRIHGGVISAGLDAMAGLAVMAAIGAHHMDEAPLQRLHRFGKLGTIDLRIDYLRPGIGS
;
A
#
# COMPACT_ATOMS: atom_id res chain seq x y z
N MET A 1 28.71 -2.20 -5.65
CA MET A 1 28.43 -3.61 -5.99
C MET A 1 27.17 -4.00 -5.24
N SER A 2 26.01 -4.04 -5.90
CA SER A 2 24.78 -4.50 -5.23
C SER A 2 24.88 -6.02 -5.07
N LYS A 3 24.83 -6.50 -3.83
CA LYS A 3 24.77 -7.94 -3.53
C LYS A 3 23.54 -8.52 -4.23
N PRO A 4 23.62 -9.69 -4.91
CA PRO A 4 22.44 -10.32 -5.47
C PRO A 4 21.43 -10.50 -4.34
N ALA A 5 20.21 -9.99 -4.53
CA ALA A 5 19.13 -10.23 -3.59
C ALA A 5 18.96 -11.75 -3.50
N ALA A 6 19.15 -12.31 -2.31
CA ALA A 6 18.79 -13.70 -2.05
C ALA A 6 17.30 -13.86 -2.42
N PRO A 7 16.87 -15.04 -2.94
CA PRO A 7 15.45 -15.25 -3.24
C PRO A 7 14.65 -14.89 -1.99
N ALA A 8 13.75 -13.91 -2.12
CA ALA A 8 13.02 -13.36 -0.99
C ALA A 8 12.23 -14.48 -0.34
N GLN A 9 12.57 -14.80 0.91
CA GLN A 9 11.80 -15.76 1.69
C GLN A 9 10.36 -15.24 1.80
N PRO A 10 9.33 -16.08 1.58
CA PRO A 10 7.96 -15.64 1.73
C PRO A 10 7.72 -15.15 3.16
N PHE A 11 6.95 -14.08 3.29
CA PHE A 11 6.55 -13.58 4.60
C PHE A 11 5.63 -14.57 5.31
N GLU A 12 5.74 -14.58 6.63
CA GLU A 12 4.86 -15.36 7.49
C GLU A 12 3.41 -14.86 7.37
N PRO A 13 2.41 -15.76 7.39
CA PRO A 13 1.01 -15.38 7.31
C PRO A 13 0.61 -14.31 8.34
N GLU A 14 1.18 -14.35 9.54
CA GLU A 14 0.94 -13.39 10.62
C GLU A 14 1.45 -11.99 10.27
N PHE A 15 2.60 -11.89 9.58
CA PHE A 15 3.14 -10.61 9.13
C PHE A 15 2.24 -10.00 8.04
N ILE A 16 1.82 -10.82 7.08
CA ILE A 16 0.92 -10.41 6.00
C ILE A 16 -0.43 -9.96 6.60
N ALA A 17 -1.01 -10.75 7.49
CA ALA A 17 -2.27 -10.43 8.17
C ALA A 17 -2.15 -9.14 8.99
N GLY A 18 -1.02 -8.94 9.67
CA GLY A 18 -0.75 -7.71 10.43
C GLY A 18 -0.71 -6.46 9.54
N LEU A 19 -0.01 -6.53 8.40
CA LEU A 19 0.01 -5.42 7.44
C LEU A 19 -1.37 -5.17 6.82
N LYS A 20 -2.12 -6.21 6.50
CA LYS A 20 -3.52 -6.08 6.04
C LYS A 20 -4.39 -5.40 7.09
N ALA A 21 -4.32 -5.82 8.35
CA ALA A 21 -5.09 -5.18 9.42
C ALA A 21 -4.71 -3.70 9.60
N ILE A 22 -3.42 -3.36 9.51
CA ILE A 22 -2.99 -1.96 9.60
C ILE A 22 -3.54 -1.14 8.43
N PHE A 23 -3.28 -1.57 7.20
CA PHE A 23 -3.55 -0.77 6.00
C PHE A 23 -5.00 -0.82 5.52
N GLU A 24 -5.71 -1.94 5.66
CA GLU A 24 -7.11 -2.05 5.23
C GLU A 24 -8.09 -1.61 6.31
N GLU A 25 -7.74 -1.74 7.60
CA GLU A 25 -8.68 -1.55 8.71
C GLU A 25 -8.28 -0.40 9.64
N ARG A 26 -7.03 -0.34 10.13
CA ARG A 26 -6.66 0.67 11.14
C ARG A 26 -6.42 2.05 10.55
N ILE A 27 -5.98 2.13 9.29
CA ILE A 27 -5.96 3.39 8.53
C ILE A 27 -7.38 3.64 8.03
N VAL A 28 -8.18 4.34 8.83
CA VAL A 28 -9.62 4.54 8.57
C VAL A 28 -9.93 5.16 7.21
N PHE A 29 -9.04 6.01 6.68
CA PHE A 29 -9.22 6.58 5.35
C PHE A 29 -9.11 5.52 4.24
N ASN A 30 -8.28 4.49 4.40
CA ASN A 30 -8.18 3.39 3.43
C ASN A 30 -9.47 2.55 3.37
N GLN A 31 -10.26 2.50 4.45
CA GLN A 31 -11.61 1.92 4.40
C GLN A 31 -12.54 2.77 3.52
N VAL A 32 -12.46 4.10 3.65
CA VAL A 32 -13.21 5.04 2.80
C VAL A 32 -12.81 4.86 1.34
N LEU A 33 -11.51 4.67 1.05
CA LEU A 33 -11.05 4.38 -0.31
C LEU A 33 -11.47 2.98 -0.79
N GLY A 34 -11.68 2.02 0.11
CA GLY A 34 -11.93 0.62 -0.24
C GLY A 34 -10.65 -0.11 -0.67
N LEU A 35 -9.50 0.27 -0.11
CA LEU A 35 -8.21 -0.35 -0.44
C LEU A 35 -8.18 -1.82 0.01
N LYS A 36 -7.80 -2.71 -0.91
CA LYS A 36 -7.58 -4.15 -0.67
C LYS A 36 -6.20 -4.57 -1.13
N ILE A 37 -5.44 -5.25 -0.27
CA ILE A 37 -4.11 -5.76 -0.56
C ILE A 37 -4.24 -7.16 -1.18
N LEU A 38 -3.79 -7.29 -2.42
CA LEU A 38 -3.84 -8.53 -3.20
C LEU A 38 -2.56 -9.35 -3.03
N HIS A 39 -1.40 -8.70 -3.15
CA HIS A 39 -0.09 -9.36 -3.05
C HIS A 39 0.88 -8.54 -2.22
N LEU A 40 1.72 -9.24 -1.46
CA LEU A 40 2.75 -8.65 -0.64
C LEU A 40 4.00 -9.54 -0.66
N GLU A 41 5.06 -9.00 -1.25
CA GLU A 41 6.38 -9.59 -1.39
C GLU A 41 7.43 -8.53 -1.01
N ALA A 42 8.68 -8.94 -0.80
CA ALA A 42 9.73 -8.03 -0.33
C ALA A 42 10.00 -6.84 -1.27
N ASP A 43 9.80 -7.04 -2.57
CA ASP A 43 10.05 -6.08 -3.64
C ASP A 43 8.76 -5.62 -4.35
N ARG A 44 7.59 -6.11 -3.92
CA ARG A 44 6.33 -5.85 -4.62
C ARG A 44 5.13 -5.83 -3.66
N ALA A 45 4.35 -4.76 -3.74
CA ALA A 45 3.03 -4.68 -3.12
C ALA A 45 1.98 -4.38 -4.20
N VAL A 46 0.86 -5.10 -4.16
CA VAL A 46 -0.25 -4.91 -5.11
C VAL A 46 -1.53 -4.66 -4.33
N GLY A 47 -2.17 -3.54 -4.62
CA GLY A 47 -3.45 -3.15 -4.06
C GLY A 47 -4.52 -2.95 -5.12
N ARG A 48 -5.77 -2.94 -4.69
CA ARG A 48 -6.95 -2.67 -5.52
C ARG A 48 -7.90 -1.75 -4.78
N ILE A 49 -8.47 -0.81 -5.52
CA ILE A 49 -9.59 0.03 -5.11
C ILE A 49 -10.66 -0.18 -6.16
N ASP A 50 -11.82 -0.68 -5.75
CA ASP A 50 -12.97 -0.84 -6.64
C ASP A 50 -13.69 0.51 -6.76
N MET A 51 -14.14 0.85 -7.97
CA MET A 51 -14.85 2.11 -8.23
C MET A 51 -16.18 2.14 -7.47
N LYS A 52 -16.49 3.27 -6.83
CA LYS A 52 -17.78 3.51 -6.16
C LYS A 52 -18.17 4.99 -6.23
N PRO A 53 -19.46 5.33 -6.07
CA PRO A 53 -19.96 6.70 -6.28
C PRO A 53 -19.22 7.77 -5.46
N GLU A 54 -18.80 7.43 -4.25
CA GLU A 54 -18.12 8.34 -3.32
C GLU A 54 -16.70 8.72 -3.76
N LEU A 55 -16.13 8.00 -4.73
CA LEU A 55 -14.78 8.25 -5.25
C LEU A 55 -14.78 9.13 -6.50
N ILE A 56 -15.95 9.47 -7.04
CA ILE A 56 -16.07 10.26 -8.26
C ILE A 56 -15.72 11.72 -7.97
N GLY A 57 -14.80 12.28 -8.75
CA GLY A 57 -14.36 13.65 -8.54
C GLY A 57 -15.14 14.69 -9.33
N HIS A 58 -15.46 14.39 -10.60
CA HIS A 58 -16.13 15.32 -11.49
C HIS A 58 -17.57 14.88 -11.75
N PHE A 59 -18.55 15.67 -11.30
CA PHE A 59 -19.97 15.27 -11.34
C PHE A 59 -20.50 14.86 -12.74
N ALA A 60 -19.98 15.46 -13.81
CA ALA A 60 -20.41 15.16 -15.18
C ALA A 60 -19.72 13.95 -15.84
N HIS A 61 -18.62 13.43 -15.27
CA HIS A 61 -17.82 12.38 -15.89
C HIS A 61 -17.45 11.35 -14.82
N ASN A 62 -17.81 10.07 -15.00
CA ASN A 62 -17.55 8.97 -14.06
C ASN A 62 -16.05 8.66 -13.89
N ARG A 63 -15.32 9.64 -13.37
CA ARG A 63 -13.86 9.69 -13.24
C ARG A 63 -13.53 9.71 -11.77
N ILE A 64 -12.57 8.87 -11.39
CA ILE A 64 -12.07 8.85 -10.03
C ILE A 64 -11.43 10.20 -9.70
N HIS A 65 -11.65 10.70 -8.49
CA HIS A 65 -11.05 11.94 -8.03
C HIS A 65 -9.53 11.79 -7.95
N GLY A 66 -8.77 12.81 -8.36
CA GLY A 66 -7.30 12.78 -8.32
C GLY A 66 -6.77 12.48 -6.92
N GLY A 67 -7.43 13.03 -5.89
CA GLY A 67 -7.12 12.75 -4.47
C GLY A 67 -7.21 11.27 -4.08
N VAL A 68 -8.09 10.48 -4.71
CA VAL A 68 -8.18 9.03 -4.47
C VAL A 68 -6.98 8.31 -5.07
N ILE A 69 -6.55 8.72 -6.28
CA ILE A 69 -5.35 8.19 -6.92
C ILE A 69 -4.11 8.51 -6.07
N SER A 70 -3.92 9.77 -5.68
CA SER A 70 -2.75 10.16 -4.89
C SER A 70 -2.72 9.48 -3.53
N ALA A 71 -3.85 9.41 -2.83
CA ALA A 71 -3.91 8.75 -1.53
C ALA A 71 -3.70 7.23 -1.64
N GLY A 72 -4.24 6.59 -2.68
CA GLY A 72 -4.00 5.18 -2.95
C GLY A 72 -2.53 4.89 -3.24
N LEU A 73 -1.88 5.73 -4.06
CA LEU A 73 -0.45 5.59 -4.37
C LEU A 73 0.44 5.82 -3.14
N ASP A 74 0.12 6.80 -2.30
CA ASP A 74 0.82 7.06 -1.04
C ASP A 74 0.73 5.86 -0.09
N ALA A 75 -0.48 5.33 0.14
CA ALA A 75 -0.69 4.16 0.99
C ALA A 75 0.07 2.93 0.46
N MET A 76 0.07 2.69 -0.86
CA MET A 76 0.79 1.58 -1.47
C MET A 76 2.31 1.75 -1.39
N ALA A 77 2.84 2.97 -1.51
CA ALA A 77 4.26 3.24 -1.32
C ALA A 77 4.68 2.95 0.13
N GLY A 78 3.89 3.39 1.11
CA GLY A 78 4.11 3.07 2.52
C GLY A 78 4.10 1.56 2.79
N LEU A 79 3.16 0.83 2.20
CA LEU A 79 3.08 -0.63 2.31
C LEU A 79 4.32 -1.32 1.71
N ALA A 80 4.77 -0.88 0.53
CA ALA A 80 5.96 -1.42 -0.12
C ALA A 80 7.22 -1.19 0.72
N VAL A 81 7.39 0.00 1.29
CA VAL A 81 8.51 0.31 2.20
C VAL A 81 8.45 -0.57 3.45
N MET A 82 7.27 -0.78 4.03
CA MET A 82 7.09 -1.67 5.18
C MET A 82 7.44 -3.12 4.85
N ALA A 83 7.05 -3.62 3.66
CA ALA A 83 7.43 -4.94 3.20
C ALA A 83 8.95 -5.08 3.06
N ALA A 84 9.60 -4.13 2.40
CA ALA A 84 11.06 -4.13 2.24
C ALA A 84 11.80 -4.09 3.60
N ILE A 85 11.37 -3.23 4.52
CA ILE A 85 11.91 -3.19 5.89
C ILE A 85 11.70 -4.53 6.60
N GLY A 86 10.52 -5.14 6.45
CA GLY A 86 10.21 -6.46 7.01
C GLY A 86 11.14 -7.56 6.46
N ALA A 87 11.45 -7.51 5.16
CA ALA A 87 12.37 -8.46 4.53
C ALA A 87 13.84 -8.27 4.99
N HIS A 88 14.22 -7.05 5.39
CA HIS A 88 15.55 -6.80 5.95
C HIS A 88 15.73 -7.32 7.38
N HIS A 89 14.65 -7.66 8.08
CA HIS A 89 14.67 -8.09 9.49
C HIS A 89 13.94 -9.44 9.68
N MET A 90 14.10 -10.38 8.74
CA MET A 90 13.47 -11.71 8.79
C MET A 90 13.94 -12.56 9.99
N ASP A 91 15.01 -12.16 10.67
CA ASP A 91 15.48 -12.72 11.92
C ASP A 91 14.62 -12.31 13.14
N GLU A 92 13.74 -11.32 12.97
CA GLU A 92 12.84 -10.84 14.01
C GLU A 92 11.40 -11.36 13.84
N ALA A 93 10.73 -11.57 14.98
CA ALA A 93 9.33 -11.97 15.00
C ALA A 93 8.44 -10.96 14.24
N PRO A 94 7.39 -11.42 13.53
CA PRO A 94 6.47 -10.56 12.75
C PRO A 94 5.98 -9.31 13.50
N LEU A 95 5.58 -9.46 14.77
CA LEU A 95 5.08 -8.36 15.57
C LEU A 95 6.12 -7.24 15.77
N GLN A 96 7.38 -7.62 16.00
CA GLN A 96 8.49 -6.67 16.14
C GLN A 96 8.75 -5.89 14.85
N ARG A 97 8.62 -6.55 13.69
CA ARG A 97 8.68 -5.89 12.39
C ARG A 97 7.52 -4.93 12.18
N LEU A 98 6.29 -5.31 12.54
CA LEU A 98 5.11 -4.45 12.44
C LEU A 98 5.21 -3.17 13.28
N HIS A 99 5.87 -3.22 14.45
CA HIS A 99 6.08 -2.03 15.29
C HIS A 99 6.84 -0.91 14.58
N ARG A 100 7.60 -1.20 13.51
CA ARG A 100 8.28 -0.18 12.71
C ARG A 100 7.32 0.73 11.94
N PHE A 101 6.03 0.35 11.82
CA PHE A 101 4.99 1.20 11.23
C PHE A 101 4.91 2.57 11.89
N GLY A 102 5.09 2.66 13.22
CA GLY A 102 5.03 3.93 13.94
C GLY A 102 6.13 4.94 13.55
N LYS A 103 7.14 4.51 12.80
CA LYS A 103 8.22 5.37 12.28
C LYS A 103 8.06 5.67 10.79
N LEU A 104 7.08 5.06 10.13
CA LEU A 104 6.82 5.29 8.71
C LEU A 104 6.10 6.63 8.54
N GLY A 105 6.64 7.48 7.67
CA GLY A 105 6.00 8.72 7.26
C GLY A 105 6.47 9.11 5.87
N THR A 106 5.52 9.51 5.02
CA THR A 106 5.82 10.06 3.70
C THR A 106 6.45 11.44 3.88
N ILE A 107 7.68 11.61 3.40
CA ILE A 107 8.41 12.89 3.45
C ILE A 107 7.97 13.78 2.28
N ASP A 108 7.92 13.19 1.09
CA ASP A 108 7.48 13.83 -0.14
C ASP A 108 6.68 12.84 -0.99
N LEU A 109 5.78 13.37 -1.80
CA LEU A 109 4.98 12.61 -2.75
C LEU A 109 4.87 13.40 -4.05
N ARG A 110 5.25 12.76 -5.16
CA ARG A 110 5.06 13.28 -6.52
C ARG A 110 4.20 12.33 -7.32
N ILE A 111 3.08 12.83 -7.83
CA ILE A 111 2.19 12.09 -8.71
C ILE A 111 2.11 12.79 -10.07
N ASP A 112 2.46 12.07 -11.13
CA ASP A 112 2.29 12.52 -12.51
C ASP A 112 1.04 11.85 -13.11
N TYR A 113 -0.04 12.62 -13.27
CA TYR A 113 -1.31 12.12 -13.82
C TYR A 113 -1.26 12.07 -15.34
N LEU A 114 -1.25 10.86 -15.90
CA LEU A 114 -1.05 10.67 -17.34
C LEU A 114 -2.35 10.73 -18.15
N ARG A 115 -3.46 10.26 -17.58
CA ARG A 115 -4.77 10.13 -18.24
C ARG A 115 -5.90 10.25 -17.22
N PRO A 116 -7.13 10.57 -17.67
CA PRO A 116 -8.31 10.48 -16.81
C PRO A 116 -8.49 9.07 -16.24
N GLY A 117 -8.65 8.94 -14.93
CA GLY A 117 -8.90 7.67 -14.25
C GLY A 117 -10.34 7.20 -14.41
N ILE A 118 -10.63 6.53 -15.52
CA ILE A 118 -11.94 5.93 -15.81
C ILE A 118 -11.84 4.44 -15.48
N GLY A 119 -12.62 3.99 -14.50
CA GLY A 119 -12.75 2.58 -14.16
C GLY A 119 -13.88 1.92 -14.97
N SER A 120 -13.68 0.66 -15.35
CA SER A 120 -14.69 -0.22 -15.94
C SER A 120 -15.33 -1.11 -14.90
#